data_AF-A0A1Y3YK46-F1
#
_entry.id   AF-A0A1Y3YK46-F1
#
_cell.length_a   1.000
_cell.length_b   1.000
_cell.length_c   1.000
_cell.angle_alpha   90.00
_cell.angle_beta   90.00
_cell.angle_gamma   90.00
#
_symmetry.space_group_name_H-M   'P 1'
#
loop_
_entity.id
_entity.type
_entity.pdbx_description
1 polymer ?
#
loop_
_entity_poly.entity_id
_entity_poly.type
_entity_poly.pdbx_seq_one_letter_code
_entity_poly.pdbx_strand_id
1 'polypeptide(L)'
;MKGLSYSFLRAVCALVIGLVLVMFPDQAGDYFVITIGVIFLVPSLISIIGYYAQSAEVRRRFPIEGIGSLLFGLWLVIMPGFFADLLTFVLGFILVMGGVQQIASLSAARRWTPVPGGFYVVPVLILLAGLIALFNPTGVRSTAFIIIGITSLVYAVSELINWFKFTRLRPKAPVTGSKADDDDIEDAKIIE
;
A
#
# COMPACT_ATOMS: atom_id res chain seq x y z
N MET A 1 -3.20 26.05 -13.84
CA MET A 1 -3.93 26.05 -12.55
C MET A 1 -4.29 24.65 -12.00
N LYS A 2 -3.95 23.53 -12.67
CA LYS A 2 -4.37 22.17 -12.25
C LYS A 2 -3.44 21.47 -11.23
N GLY A 3 -2.16 21.86 -11.12
CA GLY A 3 -1.20 21.23 -10.21
C GLY A 3 -1.38 21.56 -8.72
N LEU A 4 -1.79 22.80 -8.39
CA LEU A 4 -1.92 23.27 -6.99
C LEU A 4 -3.10 22.64 -6.24
N SER A 5 -4.20 22.36 -6.93
CA SER A 5 -5.38 21.72 -6.33
C SER A 5 -5.10 20.25 -5.99
N TYR A 6 -4.34 19.55 -6.85
CA TYR A 6 -3.99 18.15 -6.65
C TYR A 6 -3.02 17.95 -5.49
N SER A 7 -1.99 18.79 -5.36
CA SER A 7 -1.05 18.74 -4.22
C SER A 7 -1.73 19.05 -2.89
N PHE A 8 -2.60 20.07 -2.86
CA PHE A 8 -3.35 20.41 -1.64
C PHE A 8 -4.35 19.32 -1.25
N LEU A 9 -5.14 18.82 -2.20
CA LEU A 9 -6.07 17.71 -1.96
C LEU A 9 -5.33 16.46 -1.48
N ARG A 10 -4.19 16.11 -2.09
CA ARG A 10 -3.36 14.98 -1.66
C ARG A 10 -2.82 15.18 -0.25
N ALA A 11 -2.37 16.38 0.10
CA ALA A 11 -1.89 16.69 1.45
C ALA A 11 -3.00 16.55 2.49
N VAL A 12 -4.19 17.12 2.22
CA VAL A 12 -5.36 16.99 3.11
C VAL A 12 -5.80 15.53 3.24
N CYS A 13 -5.89 14.79 2.13
CA CYS A 13 -6.21 13.37 2.16
C CYS A 13 -5.18 12.55 2.94
N ALA A 14 -3.89 12.76 2.71
CA ALA A 14 -2.82 12.08 3.44
C ALA A 14 -2.84 12.42 4.94
N LEU A 15 -3.21 13.64 5.31
CA LEU A 15 -3.38 14.07 6.69
C LEU A 15 -4.55 13.35 7.37
N VAL A 16 -5.71 13.31 6.72
CA VAL A 16 -6.90 12.62 7.24
C VAL A 16 -6.63 11.12 7.38
N ILE A 17 -6.08 10.48 6.34
CA ILE A 17 -5.74 9.06 6.36
C ILE A 17 -4.71 8.77 7.46
N GLY A 18 -3.64 9.57 7.54
CA GLY A 18 -2.61 9.41 8.56
C GLY A 18 -3.16 9.53 9.98
N LEU A 19 -4.03 10.50 10.22
CA LEU A 19 -4.68 10.69 11.52
C LEU A 19 -5.56 9.48 11.88
N VAL A 20 -6.36 8.98 10.94
CA VAL A 20 -7.22 7.80 11.15
C VAL A 20 -6.37 6.57 11.46
N LEU A 21 -5.26 6.35 10.74
CA LEU A 21 -4.36 5.22 10.97
C LEU A 21 -3.71 5.25 12.36
N VAL A 22 -3.37 6.43 12.88
CA VAL A 22 -2.78 6.57 14.22
C VAL A 22 -3.82 6.43 15.33
N MET A 23 -5.02 6.98 15.13
CA MET A 23 -6.09 6.94 16.13
C MET A 23 -6.78 5.58 16.22
N PHE A 24 -6.91 4.87 15.10
CA PHE A 24 -7.63 3.59 15.00
C PHE A 24 -6.87 2.55 14.16
N PRO A 25 -5.66 2.14 14.60
CA PRO A 25 -4.82 1.22 13.84
C PRO A 25 -5.42 -0.18 13.68
N ASP A 26 -6.10 -0.68 14.71
CA ASP A 26 -6.71 -2.01 14.67
C ASP A 26 -7.90 -2.04 13.69
N GLN A 27 -8.76 -1.03 13.75
CA GLN A 27 -9.88 -0.86 12.82
C GLN A 27 -9.39 -0.65 11.38
N ALA A 28 -8.29 0.08 11.19
CA ALA A 28 -7.71 0.27 9.86
C ALA A 28 -7.34 -1.07 9.22
N GLY A 29 -6.71 -1.98 9.98
CA GLY A 29 -6.39 -3.34 9.53
C GLY A 29 -7.63 -4.13 9.14
N ASP A 30 -8.69 -4.08 9.95
CA ASP A 30 -9.95 -4.76 9.65
C ASP A 30 -10.61 -4.19 8.38
N TYR A 31 -10.66 -2.87 8.22
CA TYR A 31 -11.21 -2.23 7.03
C TYR A 31 -10.41 -2.57 5.75
N PHE A 32 -9.08 -2.73 5.83
CA PHE A 32 -8.28 -3.20 4.71
C PHE A 32 -8.73 -4.60 4.26
N VAL A 33 -8.91 -5.52 5.21
CA VAL A 33 -9.33 -6.89 4.91
C VAL A 33 -10.75 -6.94 4.37
N ILE A 34 -11.68 -6.17 4.96
CA ILE A 34 -13.06 -6.05 4.46
C ILE A 34 -13.05 -5.52 3.03
N THR A 35 -12.25 -4.48 2.73
CA THR A 35 -12.17 -3.89 1.40
C THR A 35 -11.69 -4.91 0.37
N ILE A 36 -10.64 -5.68 0.69
CA ILE A 36 -10.17 -6.77 -0.17
C ILE A 36 -11.26 -7.81 -0.37
N GLY A 37 -11.97 -8.20 0.70
CA GLY A 37 -13.09 -9.14 0.64
C GLY A 37 -14.20 -8.67 -0.32
N VAL A 38 -14.63 -7.40 -0.20
CA VAL A 38 -15.64 -6.80 -1.08
C VAL A 38 -15.18 -6.73 -2.53
N ILE A 39 -13.94 -6.33 -2.78
CA ILE A 39 -13.36 -6.32 -4.14
C ILE A 39 -13.35 -7.72 -4.73
N PHE A 40 -13.16 -8.77 -3.92
CA PHE A 40 -13.18 -10.15 -4.36
C PHE A 40 -14.61 -10.68 -4.60
N LEU A 41 -15.61 -10.18 -3.85
CA LEU A 41 -17.02 -10.59 -4.02
C LEU A 41 -17.59 -10.21 -5.40
N VAL A 42 -17.26 -9.02 -5.92
CA VAL A 42 -17.79 -8.53 -7.21
C VAL A 42 -17.48 -9.47 -8.39
N PRO A 43 -16.20 -9.79 -8.71
CA PRO A 43 -15.87 -10.71 -9.79
C PRO A 43 -16.37 -12.14 -9.53
N SER A 44 -16.43 -12.56 -8.27
CA SER A 44 -16.96 -13.87 -7.89
C SER A 44 -18.44 -14.00 -8.25
N LEU A 45 -19.23 -12.96 -7.95
CA LEU A 45 -20.65 -12.91 -8.28
C LEU A 45 -20.87 -12.91 -9.80
N ILE A 46 -20.07 -12.14 -10.54
CA ILE A 46 -20.09 -12.09 -12.01
C ILE A 46 -19.78 -13.48 -12.60
N SER A 47 -18.78 -14.19 -12.05
CA SER A 47 -18.40 -15.53 -12.50
C SER A 47 -19.53 -16.55 -12.32
N ILE A 48 -20.21 -16.52 -11.17
CA ILE A 48 -21.33 -17.42 -10.88
C ILE A 48 -22.54 -17.10 -11.76
N ILE A 49 -22.93 -15.83 -11.88
CA ILE A 49 -24.05 -15.41 -12.74
C ILE A 49 -23.75 -15.76 -14.20
N GLY A 50 -22.52 -15.52 -14.67
CA GLY A 50 -22.08 -15.87 -16.02
C GLY A 50 -22.17 -17.37 -16.31
N TYR A 51 -21.91 -18.24 -15.33
CA TYR A 51 -22.08 -19.68 -15.47
C TYR A 51 -23.54 -20.13 -15.61
N TYR A 52 -24.48 -19.46 -14.94
CA TYR A 52 -25.91 -19.74 -15.08
C TYR A 52 -26.50 -19.16 -16.37
N ALA A 53 -25.93 -18.08 -16.90
CA ALA A 53 -26.33 -17.47 -18.17
C ALA A 53 -25.76 -18.19 -19.41
N GLN A 54 -24.77 -19.08 -19.25
CA GLN A 54 -24.18 -19.85 -20.35
C GLN A 54 -25.05 -21.06 -20.74
N SER A 55 -25.27 -21.23 -22.05
CA SER A 55 -25.97 -22.38 -22.63
C SER A 55 -25.30 -23.71 -22.26
N ALA A 56 -26.11 -24.75 -22.04
CA ALA A 56 -25.71 -26.06 -21.53
C ALA A 56 -24.57 -26.75 -22.32
N GLU A 57 -24.32 -26.33 -23.55
CA GLU A 57 -23.33 -26.90 -24.48
C GLU A 57 -21.87 -26.45 -24.21
N VAL A 58 -21.67 -25.28 -23.57
CA VAL A 58 -20.35 -24.73 -23.20
C VAL A 58 -20.02 -24.98 -21.73
N ARG A 59 -20.93 -25.63 -20.99
CA ARG A 59 -20.87 -25.90 -19.55
C ARG A 59 -19.85 -27.00 -19.19
N ARG A 60 -18.59 -26.83 -19.61
CA ARG A 60 -17.53 -27.83 -19.45
C ARG A 60 -16.75 -27.72 -18.14
N ARG A 61 -16.85 -26.61 -17.40
CA ARG A 61 -16.24 -26.44 -16.07
C ARG A 61 -17.23 -25.84 -15.10
N PHE A 62 -17.51 -26.55 -14.01
CA PHE A 62 -18.20 -25.96 -12.86
C PHE A 62 -17.39 -24.75 -12.36
N PRO A 63 -18.02 -23.63 -11.97
CA PRO A 63 -17.34 -22.43 -11.50
C PRO A 63 -16.91 -22.64 -10.04
N ILE A 64 -16.11 -23.68 -9.80
CA ILE A 64 -15.54 -24.02 -8.48
C ILE A 64 -14.67 -22.85 -8.00
N GLU A 65 -13.97 -22.20 -8.93
CA GLU A 65 -13.20 -20.98 -8.68
C GLU A 65 -14.10 -19.81 -8.25
N GLY A 66 -15.24 -19.60 -8.90
CA GLY A 66 -16.21 -18.54 -8.57
C GLY A 66 -16.89 -18.75 -7.21
N ILE A 67 -17.23 -20.00 -6.89
CA ILE A 67 -17.82 -20.35 -5.59
C ILE A 67 -16.78 -20.23 -4.48
N GLY A 68 -15.56 -20.74 -4.69
CA GLY A 68 -14.47 -20.65 -3.73
C GLY A 68 -14.08 -19.20 -3.43
N SER A 69 -13.99 -18.36 -4.47
CA SER A 69 -13.71 -16.92 -4.31
C SER A 69 -14.85 -16.16 -3.64
N LEU A 70 -16.11 -16.51 -3.91
CA LEU A 70 -17.26 -15.92 -3.22
C LEU A 70 -17.26 -16.27 -1.72
N LEU A 71 -17.05 -17.56 -1.38
CA LEU A 71 -16.99 -18.00 0.00
C LEU A 71 -15.80 -17.37 0.75
N PHE A 72 -14.65 -17.27 0.08
CA PHE A 72 -13.46 -16.63 0.63
C PHE A 72 -13.68 -15.13 0.86
N GLY A 73 -14.23 -14.41 -0.12
CA GLY A 73 -14.58 -13.00 0.00
C GLY A 73 -15.59 -12.73 1.12
N LEU A 74 -16.60 -13.59 1.25
CA LEU A 74 -17.58 -13.49 2.33
C LEU A 74 -16.94 -13.75 3.69
N TRP A 75 -16.06 -14.74 3.79
CA TRP A 75 -15.35 -15.05 5.03
C TRP A 75 -14.42 -13.91 5.47
N LEU A 76 -13.70 -13.27 4.53
CA LEU A 76 -12.90 -12.08 4.78
C LEU A 76 -13.72 -10.93 5.38
N VAL A 77 -14.96 -10.74 4.93
CA VAL A 77 -15.86 -9.70 5.45
C VAL A 77 -16.42 -10.05 6.83
N ILE A 78 -16.71 -11.33 7.09
CA ILE A 78 -17.27 -11.79 8.37
C ILE A 78 -16.19 -11.82 9.48
N MET A 79 -14.98 -12.27 9.16
CA MET A 79 -13.86 -12.37 10.11
C MET A 79 -12.60 -11.65 9.61
N PRO A 80 -12.63 -10.31 9.52
CA PRO A 80 -11.49 -9.55 9.01
C PRO A 80 -10.28 -9.63 9.95
N GLY A 81 -10.50 -9.57 11.27
CA GLY A 81 -9.43 -9.61 12.27
C GLY A 81 -8.60 -10.89 12.21
N PHE A 82 -9.24 -12.05 12.01
CA PHE A 82 -8.54 -13.32 11.85
C PHE A 82 -7.58 -13.32 10.65
N PHE A 83 -8.04 -12.83 9.49
CA PHE A 83 -7.20 -12.76 8.30
C PHE A 83 -6.09 -11.74 8.44
N ALA A 84 -6.38 -10.59 9.04
CA ALA A 84 -5.39 -9.59 9.33
C ALA A 84 -4.28 -10.18 10.25
N ASP A 85 -4.66 -10.94 11.29
CA ASP A 85 -3.75 -11.65 12.21
C ASP A 85 -2.95 -12.75 11.50
N LEU A 86 -3.62 -13.54 10.67
CA LEU A 86 -2.99 -14.57 9.86
C LEU A 86 -1.93 -13.98 8.93
N LEU A 87 -2.19 -12.85 8.28
CA LEU A 87 -1.21 -12.17 7.43
C LEU A 87 0.02 -11.72 8.23
N THR A 88 -0.18 -11.12 9.39
CA THR A 88 0.94 -10.72 10.25
C THR A 88 1.73 -11.91 10.78
N PHE A 89 1.06 -13.01 11.09
CA PHE A 89 1.68 -14.25 11.50
C PHE A 89 2.54 -14.87 10.39
N VAL A 90 1.99 -14.94 9.16
CA VAL A 90 2.72 -15.42 7.97
C VAL A 90 3.93 -14.53 7.69
N LEU A 91 3.78 -13.21 7.79
CA LEU A 91 4.91 -12.28 7.68
C LEU A 91 5.96 -12.54 8.77
N GLY A 92 5.55 -12.78 10.01
CA GLY A 92 6.45 -13.14 11.10
C GLY A 92 7.25 -14.40 10.81
N PHE A 93 6.60 -15.44 10.29
CA PHE A 93 7.26 -16.69 9.90
C PHE A 93 8.28 -16.47 8.78
N ILE A 94 7.90 -15.73 7.74
CA ILE A 94 8.79 -15.37 6.62
C ILE A 94 10.01 -14.58 7.13
N LEU A 95 9.81 -13.65 8.07
CA LEU A 95 10.90 -12.88 8.68
C LEU A 95 11.84 -13.77 9.50
N VAL A 96 11.32 -14.71 10.28
CA VAL A 96 12.16 -15.65 11.05
C VAL A 96 12.97 -16.52 10.10
N MET A 97 12.33 -17.10 9.08
CA MET A 97 13.02 -17.91 8.07
C MET A 97 14.09 -17.09 7.33
N GLY A 98 13.76 -15.87 6.91
CA GLY A 98 14.68 -14.95 6.24
C GLY A 98 15.85 -14.53 7.14
N GLY A 99 15.59 -14.26 8.42
CA GLY A 99 16.61 -13.93 9.41
C GLY A 99 17.57 -15.09 9.67
N VAL A 100 17.04 -16.30 9.85
CA VAL A 100 17.85 -17.52 10.00
C VAL A 100 18.69 -17.76 8.74
N GLN A 101 18.10 -17.63 7.55
CA GLN A 101 18.82 -17.79 6.29
C GLN A 101 19.92 -16.73 6.10
N GLN A 102 19.68 -15.48 6.49
CA GLN A 102 20.68 -14.42 6.46
C GLN A 102 21.83 -14.69 7.44
N ILE A 103 21.56 -15.19 8.65
CA ILE A 103 22.60 -15.58 9.60
C ILE A 103 23.39 -16.79 9.07
N ALA A 104 22.70 -17.79 8.51
CA ALA A 104 23.33 -18.96 7.92
C ALA A 104 24.24 -18.58 6.73
N SER A 105 23.78 -17.71 5.84
CA SER A 105 24.59 -17.26 4.68
C SER A 105 25.81 -16.45 5.12
N LEU A 106 25.68 -15.55 6.10
CA LEU A 106 26.80 -14.80 6.67
C LEU A 106 27.79 -15.71 7.39
N SER A 107 27.30 -16.75 8.09
CA SER A 107 28.15 -17.73 8.76
C SER A 107 28.94 -18.60 7.77
N ALA A 108 28.33 -18.97 6.64
CA ALA A 108 29.00 -19.69 5.56
C ALA A 108 30.03 -18.81 4.84
N ALA A 109 29.70 -17.54 4.60
CA ALA A 109 30.61 -16.56 4.01
C ALA A 109 31.81 -16.25 4.92
N ARG A 110 31.61 -16.30 6.24
CA ARG A 110 32.68 -16.12 7.25
C ARG A 110 33.80 -17.15 7.15
N ARG A 111 33.55 -18.29 6.48
CA ARG A 111 34.58 -19.31 6.22
C ARG A 111 35.61 -18.86 5.17
N TRP A 112 35.29 -17.85 4.34
CA TRP A 112 36.11 -17.45 3.19
C TRP A 112 36.56 -15.97 3.23
N THR A 113 35.94 -15.14 4.06
CA THR A 113 36.34 -13.73 4.27
C THR A 113 35.94 -13.26 5.68
N PRO A 114 36.73 -12.38 6.35
CA PRO A 114 36.36 -11.82 7.64
C PRO A 114 35.15 -10.88 7.49
N VAL A 115 33.96 -11.39 7.78
CA VAL A 115 32.70 -10.63 7.70
C VAL A 115 32.63 -9.64 8.87
N PRO A 116 32.49 -8.32 8.63
CA PRO A 116 32.34 -7.32 9.68
C PRO A 116 31.13 -7.64 10.58
N GLY A 117 31.31 -7.62 11.90
CA GLY A 117 30.26 -7.98 12.87
C GLY A 117 28.98 -7.16 12.75
N GLY A 118 29.06 -5.93 12.24
CA GLY A 118 27.90 -5.07 11.99
C GLY A 118 26.86 -5.68 11.03
N PHE A 119 27.27 -6.58 10.13
CA PHE A 119 26.33 -7.26 9.22
C PHE A 119 25.41 -8.27 9.92
N TYR A 120 25.73 -8.70 11.15
CA TYR A 120 24.85 -9.59 11.92
C TYR A 120 23.74 -8.83 12.66
N VAL A 121 23.88 -7.51 12.83
CA VAL A 121 22.87 -6.69 13.53
C VAL A 121 21.55 -6.69 12.75
N VAL A 122 21.60 -6.52 11.43
CA VAL A 122 20.40 -6.48 10.58
C VAL A 122 19.63 -7.81 10.61
N PRO A 123 20.24 -8.99 10.36
CA PRO A 123 19.56 -10.28 10.47
C PRO A 123 18.96 -10.55 11.85
N VAL A 124 19.67 -10.16 12.92
CA VAL A 124 19.18 -10.33 14.30
C VAL A 124 17.96 -9.45 14.56
N LEU A 125 17.96 -8.20 14.11
CA LEU A 125 16.79 -7.31 14.21
C LEU A 125 15.60 -7.88 13.42
N ILE A 126 15.84 -8.42 12.22
CA ILE A 126 14.79 -9.07 11.41
C ILE A 126 14.21 -10.29 12.12
N LEU A 127 15.07 -11.12 12.71
CA LEU A 127 14.65 -12.32 13.43
C LEU A 127 13.84 -11.96 14.69
N LEU A 128 14.27 -10.96 15.45
CA LEU A 128 13.53 -10.42 16.59
C LEU A 128 12.17 -9.85 16.16
N ALA A 129 12.12 -9.07 15.09
CA ALA A 129 10.87 -8.54 14.56
C ALA A 129 9.91 -9.67 14.14
N GLY A 130 10.43 -10.71 13.47
CA GLY A 130 9.67 -11.90 13.11
C GLY A 130 9.14 -12.65 14.33
N LEU A 131 9.95 -12.80 15.37
CA LEU A 131 9.55 -13.47 16.61
C LEU A 131 8.43 -12.70 17.33
N ILE A 132 8.55 -11.37 17.43
CA ILE A 132 7.52 -10.52 18.02
C ILE A 132 6.22 -10.62 17.22
N ALA A 133 6.30 -10.69 15.88
CA ALA A 133 5.13 -10.86 15.02
C ALA A 133 4.43 -12.21 15.19
N LEU A 134 5.16 -13.27 15.54
CA LEU A 134 4.57 -14.59 15.82
C LEU A 134 3.86 -14.65 17.18
N PHE A 135 4.43 -14.01 18.20
CA PHE A 135 3.85 -14.02 19.55
C PHE A 135 2.75 -12.97 19.76
N ASN A 136 2.84 -11.81 19.09
CA ASN A 136 1.89 -10.71 19.20
C ASN A 136 1.55 -10.11 17.82
N PRO A 137 0.87 -10.87 16.94
CA PRO A 137 0.55 -10.43 15.59
C PRO A 137 -0.30 -9.16 15.57
N THR A 138 -1.30 -9.06 16.45
CA THR A 138 -2.17 -7.88 16.55
C THR A 138 -1.39 -6.63 16.94
N GLY A 139 -0.48 -6.75 17.92
CA GLY A 139 0.37 -5.64 18.35
C GLY A 139 1.35 -5.17 17.25
N VAL A 140 1.96 -6.11 16.51
CA VAL A 140 2.86 -5.79 15.39
C VAL A 140 2.11 -5.12 14.25
N ARG A 141 0.93 -5.61 13.89
CA ARG A 141 0.07 -4.96 12.89
C ARG A 141 -0.24 -3.53 13.30
N SER A 142 -0.74 -3.35 14.51
CA SER A 142 -1.16 -2.04 15.03
C SER A 142 0.00 -1.05 15.02
N THR A 143 1.18 -1.50 15.48
CA THR A 143 2.42 -0.72 15.46
C THR A 143 2.83 -0.35 14.03
N ALA A 144 2.74 -1.28 13.08
CA ALA A 144 3.06 -1.01 11.67
C ALA A 144 2.14 0.06 11.08
N PHE A 145 0.83 -0.01 11.35
CA PHE A 145 -0.12 1.02 10.90
C PHE A 145 0.11 2.38 11.58
N ILE A 146 0.46 2.41 12.86
CA ILE A 146 0.83 3.66 13.56
C ILE A 146 2.07 4.29 12.90
N ILE A 147 3.10 3.50 12.62
CA ILE A 147 4.33 3.98 11.96
C ILE A 147 3.99 4.56 10.58
N ILE A 148 3.17 3.85 9.79
CA ILE A 148 2.70 4.33 8.49
C ILE A 148 1.89 5.63 8.64
N GLY A 149 1.01 5.72 9.65
CA GLY A 149 0.21 6.91 9.91
C GLY A 149 1.04 8.12 10.33
N ILE A 150 2.03 7.93 11.21
CA ILE A 150 2.94 9.01 11.62
C ILE A 150 3.79 9.47 10.42
N THR A 151 4.35 8.55 9.65
CA THR A 151 5.15 8.92 8.47
C THR A 151 4.31 9.64 7.42
N SER A 152 3.06 9.24 7.21
CA SER A 152 2.15 9.96 6.31
C SER A 152 1.74 11.33 6.85
N LEU A 153 1.60 11.49 8.17
CA LEU A 153 1.36 12.80 8.80
C LEU A 153 2.55 13.75 8.59
N VAL A 154 3.78 13.28 8.82
CA VAL A 154 5.00 14.07 8.58
C VAL A 154 5.09 14.50 7.11
N TYR A 155 4.78 13.58 6.19
CA TYR A 155 4.71 13.89 4.76
C TYR A 155 3.63 14.95 4.46
N ALA A 156 2.41 14.77 4.96
CA ALA A 156 1.30 15.68 4.72
C ALA A 156 1.57 17.10 5.25
N VAL A 157 2.15 17.20 6.44
CA VAL A 157 2.56 18.48 7.04
C VAL A 157 3.65 19.15 6.19
N SER A 158 4.64 18.39 5.72
CA SER A 158 5.70 18.92 4.85
C SER A 158 5.15 19.48 3.54
N GLU A 159 4.22 18.76 2.92
CA GLU A 159 3.55 19.18 1.69
C GLU A 159 2.68 20.43 1.92
N LEU A 160 1.98 20.50 3.05
CA LEU A 160 1.15 21.66 3.43
C LEU A 160 1.98 22.91 3.68
N ILE A 161 3.13 22.77 4.36
CA ILE A 161 4.09 23.88 4.58
C ILE A 161 4.65 24.37 3.25
N ASN A 162 5.05 23.44 2.36
CA ASN A 162 5.54 23.79 1.03
C ASN A 162 4.48 24.55 0.24
N TRP A 163 3.24 24.07 0.22
CA TRP A 163 2.11 24.74 -0.43
C TRP A 163 1.88 26.15 0.14
N PHE A 164 1.82 26.29 1.47
CA PHE A 164 1.59 27.58 2.12
C PHE A 164 2.67 28.60 1.73
N LYS A 165 3.93 28.17 1.71
CA LYS A 165 5.08 28.97 1.27
C LYS A 165 4.93 29.40 -0.20
N PHE A 166 4.56 28.49 -1.12
CA PHE A 166 4.30 28.82 -2.53
C PHE A 166 3.11 29.77 -2.74
N THR A 167 2.04 29.65 -1.94
CA THR A 167 0.90 30.58 -2.01
C THR A 167 1.22 31.97 -1.46
N ARG A 168 2.08 32.07 -0.44
CA ARG A 168 2.50 33.35 0.16
C ARG A 168 3.58 34.08 -0.65
N LEU A 169 4.40 33.36 -1.40
CA LEU A 169 5.46 33.91 -2.26
C LEU A 169 4.99 34.20 -3.68
N ARG A 170 3.68 34.20 -3.98
CA ARG A 170 3.21 34.75 -5.26
C ARG A 170 3.54 36.25 -5.31
N PRO A 171 4.35 36.71 -6.28
CA PRO A 171 4.42 38.13 -6.58
C PRO A 171 3.01 38.57 -6.98
N LYS A 172 2.49 39.65 -6.38
CA LYS A 172 1.49 40.48 -7.06
C LYS A 172 2.17 41.00 -8.31
N ALA A 173 1.98 40.34 -9.45
CA ALA A 173 2.41 40.90 -10.72
C ALA A 173 1.60 42.18 -10.97
N PRO A 174 2.23 43.34 -11.22
CA PRO A 174 1.50 44.50 -11.71
C PRO A 174 1.03 44.19 -13.14
N VAL A 175 -0.24 44.53 -13.38
CA VAL A 175 -0.91 44.43 -14.68
C VAL A 175 -0.38 45.52 -15.60
N THR A 176 0.25 45.19 -16.73
CA THR A 176 0.32 46.09 -17.91
C THR A 176 0.81 45.37 -19.17
N GLY A 177 0.04 45.49 -20.26
CA GLY A 177 0.46 45.25 -21.67
C GLY A 177 -0.02 43.93 -22.29
N SER A 178 -1.27 43.76 -22.70
CA SER A 178 -1.86 44.08 -24.02
C SER A 178 -1.19 43.46 -25.27
N LYS A 179 -1.92 42.50 -25.86
CA LYS A 179 -2.24 42.29 -27.30
C LYS A 179 -1.16 41.85 -28.31
N ALA A 180 -1.67 41.09 -29.32
CA ALA A 180 -1.07 40.56 -30.56
C ALA A 180 -0.33 39.24 -30.37
N ASP A 181 -0.47 38.19 -31.18
CA ASP A 181 -1.18 37.87 -32.43
C ASP A 181 -1.17 36.31 -32.44
N ASP A 182 -2.26 35.62 -32.74
CA ASP A 182 -2.54 34.99 -34.05
C ASP A 182 -1.38 34.20 -34.70
N ASP A 183 -1.77 33.07 -35.28
CA ASP A 183 -1.07 32.20 -36.23
C ASP A 183 -0.06 31.11 -35.78
N ASP A 184 -0.35 29.93 -36.34
CA ASP A 184 0.57 28.86 -36.76
C ASP A 184 1.25 27.96 -35.71
N ILE A 185 0.53 26.89 -35.35
CA ILE A 185 1.17 25.58 -35.11
C ILE A 185 0.55 24.56 -36.08
N GLU A 186 0.75 24.79 -37.38
CA GLU A 186 0.86 23.74 -38.39
C GLU A 186 2.34 23.48 -38.67
N ASP A 187 2.66 22.22 -38.89
CA ASP A 187 3.83 21.73 -39.61
C ASP A 187 5.25 21.89 -39.03
N ALA A 188 5.87 20.73 -38.79
CA ALA A 188 7.01 20.24 -39.57
C ALA A 188 8.11 19.56 -38.72
N LYS A 189 8.13 18.22 -38.84
CA LYS A 189 9.21 17.42 -39.44
C LYS A 189 10.66 17.54 -38.90
N ILE A 190 11.07 16.41 -38.32
CA ILE A 190 12.32 15.63 -38.54
C ILE A 190 13.48 16.32 -39.27
N ILE A 191 14.63 16.41 -38.58
CA ILE A 191 16.00 16.00 -38.98
C ILE A 191 16.87 16.09 -37.71
N GLU A 192 17.79 15.18 -37.38
CA GLU A 192 18.77 14.42 -38.18
C GLU A 192 18.83 12.93 -37.78
#